data_AF-A0A7V5G8J9-F1
#
_entry.id   AF-A0A7V5G8J9-F1
#
_cell.length_a   1.000
_cell.length_b   1.000
_cell.length_c   1.000
_cell.angle_alpha   90.00
_cell.angle_beta   90.00
_cell.angle_gamma   90.00
#
_symmetry.space_group_name_H-M   'P 1'
#
loop_
_entity.id
_entity.type
_entity.pdbx_description
1 polymer ?
#
loop_
_entity_poly.entity_id
_entity_poly.type
_entity_poly.pdbx_seq_one_letter_code
_entity_poly.pdbx_strand_id
1 'polypeptide(L)'
;MQSTRKGQPILNQENLIATDPDIVILLAHSMKEKGLTPEDLINPWKKLPIKVAKTEQIYIINKEYAGIPSDRLVLFLQDFRGILEGYEKAKL
;
A
#
# COMPACT_ATOMS: atom_id res chain seq x y z
N MET A 1 11.63 19.08 -3.00
CA MET A 1 12.64 18.85 -1.94
C MET A 1 12.82 17.35 -1.75
N GLN A 2 13.99 16.80 -2.07
CA GLN A 2 14.29 15.37 -1.92
C GLN A 2 14.67 15.10 -0.46
N SER A 3 14.08 14.05 0.15
CA SER A 3 14.36 13.67 1.54
C SER A 3 15.82 13.24 1.70
N THR A 4 16.57 13.86 2.62
CA THR A 4 17.95 13.50 2.97
C THR A 4 18.02 12.44 4.08
N ARG A 5 16.89 11.84 4.48
CA ARG A 5 16.85 10.83 5.53
C ARG A 5 17.49 9.51 5.07
N LYS A 6 18.45 9.01 5.87
CA LYS A 6 18.89 7.62 5.80
C LYS A 6 17.83 6.75 6.46
N GLY A 7 17.02 6.04 5.67
CA GLY A 7 15.92 5.19 6.14
C GLY A 7 14.77 5.08 5.14
N GLN A 8 13.60 4.63 5.61
CA GLN A 8 12.39 4.60 4.77
C GLN A 8 12.05 6.03 4.29
N PRO A 9 11.88 6.25 2.98
CA PRO A 9 11.55 7.57 2.46
C PRO A 9 10.16 7.98 2.92
N ILE A 10 10.03 9.23 3.36
CA ILE A 10 8.73 9.84 3.67
C ILE A 10 8.32 10.64 2.44
N LEU A 11 7.22 10.23 1.82
CA LEU A 11 6.62 10.96 0.70
C LEU A 11 5.61 11.97 1.24
N ASN A 12 5.68 13.20 0.74
CA ASN A 12 4.62 14.19 0.92
C ASN A 12 3.57 14.00 -0.19
N GLN A 13 2.46 14.74 -0.11
CA GLN A 13 1.36 14.62 -1.07
C GLN A 13 1.78 14.91 -2.52
N GLU A 14 2.63 15.92 -2.76
CA GLU A 14 3.12 16.25 -4.11
C GLU A 14 3.97 15.12 -4.70
N ASN A 15 4.91 14.57 -3.92
CA ASN A 15 5.75 13.46 -4.35
C ASN A 15 4.94 12.19 -4.57
N LEU A 16 3.88 11.98 -3.77
CA LEU A 16 2.96 10.86 -3.94
C LEU A 16 2.16 10.98 -5.24
N ILE A 17 1.64 12.18 -5.54
CA ILE A 17 0.94 12.46 -6.80
C ILE A 17 1.89 12.27 -7.98
N ALA A 18 3.12 12.78 -7.88
CA ALA A 18 4.14 12.65 -8.92
C ALA A 18 4.56 11.19 -9.18
N THR A 19 4.40 10.30 -8.20
CA THR A 19 4.67 8.86 -8.37
C THR A 19 3.60 8.18 -9.23
N ASP A 20 2.37 8.71 -9.23
CA ASP A 20 1.19 8.20 -9.97
C ASP A 20 1.13 6.67 -10.04
N PRO A 21 1.08 5.97 -8.88
CA PRO A 21 1.20 4.52 -8.83
C PRO A 21 -0.01 3.83 -9.47
N ASP A 22 0.24 2.67 -10.08
CA ASP A 22 -0.83 1.80 -10.58
C ASP A 22 -1.43 0.89 -9.50
N ILE A 23 -0.64 0.54 -8.47
CA ILE A 23 -1.04 -0.28 -7.33
C ILE A 23 -0.53 0.39 -6.06
N VAL A 24 -1.36 0.41 -5.01
CA VAL A 24 -0.96 0.81 -3.66
C VAL A 24 -1.16 -0.35 -2.69
N ILE A 25 -0.14 -0.66 -1.90
CA ILE A 25 -0.19 -1.69 -0.85
C ILE A 25 0.07 -1.03 0.49
N LEU A 26 -0.92 -1.09 1.38
CA LEU A 26 -0.88 -0.51 2.72
C LEU A 26 -0.53 -1.59 3.74
N LEU A 27 0.66 -1.47 4.35
CA LEU A 27 1.09 -2.34 5.45
C LEU A 27 0.51 -1.81 6.75
N ALA A 28 -0.51 -2.48 7.30
CA ALA A 28 -1.33 -1.95 8.38
C ALA A 28 -1.61 -3.00 9.49
N HIS A 29 -0.56 -3.70 9.95
CA HIS A 29 -0.69 -4.78 10.95
C HIS A 29 -1.41 -4.34 12.25
N SER A 30 -1.17 -3.11 12.72
CA SER A 30 -1.78 -2.56 13.94
C SER A 30 -3.08 -1.80 13.70
N MET A 31 -3.73 -1.91 12.53
CA MET A 31 -4.94 -1.12 12.25
C MET A 31 -6.08 -1.40 13.26
N LYS A 32 -6.25 -2.66 13.67
CA LYS A 32 -7.29 -3.06 14.63
C LYS A 32 -7.04 -2.49 16.02
N GLU A 33 -5.79 -2.55 16.47
CA GLU A 33 -5.36 -2.00 17.76
C GLU A 33 -5.58 -0.48 17.82
N LYS A 34 -5.49 0.19 16.67
CA LYS A 34 -5.75 1.63 16.52
C LYS A 34 -7.22 1.98 16.27
N GLY A 35 -8.12 0.99 16.27
CA GLY A 35 -9.54 1.22 15.99
C GLY A 35 -9.83 1.72 14.57
N LEU A 36 -8.93 1.47 13.62
CA LEU A 36 -9.06 1.91 12.23
C LEU A 36 -9.77 0.86 11.38
N THR A 37 -10.64 1.34 10.50
CA THR A 37 -11.28 0.53 9.46
C THR A 37 -10.46 0.53 8.16
N PRO A 38 -10.66 -0.44 7.26
CA PRO A 38 -10.09 -0.40 5.91
C PRO A 38 -10.41 0.90 5.17
N GLU A 39 -11.62 1.41 5.32
CA GLU A 39 -12.11 2.62 4.66
C GLU A 39 -11.34 3.86 5.14
N ASP A 40 -11.00 3.94 6.44
CA ASP A 40 -10.17 5.02 6.99
C ASP A 40 -8.79 5.08 6.31
N LEU A 41 -8.25 3.93 5.92
CA LEU A 41 -6.96 3.82 5.25
C LEU A 41 -7.05 4.07 3.74
N ILE A 42 -8.13 3.66 3.08
CA ILE A 42 -8.30 3.73 1.62
C ILE A 42 -8.82 5.11 1.17
N ASN A 43 -9.76 5.70 1.91
CA ASN A 43 -10.41 6.96 1.51
C ASN A 43 -9.45 8.13 1.26
N PRO A 44 -8.35 8.32 2.01
CA PRO A 44 -7.37 9.35 1.71
C PRO A 44 -6.77 9.21 0.31
N TRP A 45 -6.51 7.98 -0.15
CA TRP A 45 -5.95 7.70 -1.47
C TRP A 45 -6.96 7.94 -2.59
N LYS A 46 -8.24 7.59 -2.38
CA LYS A 46 -9.32 7.85 -3.34
C LYS A 46 -9.53 9.35 -3.63
N LYS A 47 -9.08 10.23 -2.75
CA LYS A 47 -9.18 11.69 -2.91
C LYS A 47 -8.01 12.29 -3.71
N LEU A 48 -6.95 11.52 -3.97
CA LEU A 48 -5.78 12.01 -4.69
C LEU A 48 -6.00 11.96 -6.21
N PRO A 49 -5.46 12.92 -6.97
CA PRO A 49 -5.54 12.92 -8.44
C PRO A 49 -4.52 11.96 -9.08
N ILE A 50 -4.60 10.67 -8.75
CA ILE A 50 -3.70 9.61 -9.22
C ILE A 50 -4.51 8.44 -9.81
N LYS A 51 -3.88 7.63 -10.68
CA LYS A 51 -4.57 6.50 -11.36
C LYS A 51 -5.24 5.53 -10.39
N VAL A 52 -4.55 5.11 -9.33
CA VAL A 52 -5.04 4.13 -8.36
C VAL A 52 -6.34 4.56 -7.67
N ALA A 53 -6.59 5.87 -7.55
CA ALA A 53 -7.83 6.40 -6.97
C ALA A 53 -9.07 6.04 -7.80
N LYS A 54 -8.90 5.81 -9.12
CA LYS A 54 -9.97 5.48 -10.07
C LYS A 54 -10.12 3.97 -10.29
N THR A 55 -9.02 3.23 -10.21
CA THR A 55 -8.97 1.80 -10.52
C THR A 55 -9.23 0.91 -9.31
N GLU A 56 -9.33 1.50 -8.11
CA GLU A 56 -9.54 0.80 -6.83
C GLU A 56 -8.47 -0.26 -6.50
N GLN A 57 -7.28 -0.16 -7.10
CA GLN A 57 -6.15 -1.10 -6.90
C GLN A 57 -5.36 -0.77 -5.62
N ILE A 58 -6.09 -0.62 -4.51
CA ILE A 58 -5.55 -0.29 -3.19
C ILE A 58 -5.78 -1.49 -2.26
N TYR A 59 -4.70 -2.11 -1.80
CA TYR A 59 -4.73 -3.32 -1.00
C TYR A 59 -4.23 -3.06 0.41
N ILE A 60 -4.79 -3.75 1.41
CA ILE A 60 -4.32 -3.68 2.79
C ILE A 60 -3.79 -5.05 3.21
N ILE A 61 -2.54 -5.07 3.68
CA ILE A 61 -1.95 -6.24 4.36
C ILE A 61 -1.89 -5.91 5.84
N ASN A 62 -2.80 -6.48 6.62
CA ASN A 62 -2.92 -6.28 8.07
C ASN A 62 -2.32 -7.44 8.89
N LYS A 63 -1.45 -8.22 8.27
CA LYS A 63 -0.83 -9.40 8.87
C LYS A 63 0.40 -9.00 9.67
N GLU A 64 0.63 -9.65 10.81
CA GLU A 64 1.74 -9.34 11.72
C GLU A 64 3.12 -9.41 11.03
N TYR A 65 3.29 -10.32 10.07
CA TYR A 65 4.53 -10.48 9.32
C TYR A 65 4.83 -9.33 8.35
N ALA A 66 3.85 -8.47 8.02
CA ALA A 66 4.01 -7.44 7.00
C ALA A 66 5.05 -6.36 7.34
N GLY A 67 5.39 -6.20 8.63
CA GLY A 67 6.38 -5.23 9.12
C GLY A 67 7.63 -5.85 9.75
N ILE A 68 7.74 -7.17 9.80
CA ILE A 68 8.82 -7.87 10.52
C ILE A 68 9.68 -8.65 9.53
N PRO A 69 10.95 -8.25 9.28
CA PRO A 69 11.84 -9.02 8.43
C PRO A 69 12.23 -10.32 9.13
N SER A 70 11.70 -11.45 8.64
CA SER A 70 12.06 -12.81 9.09
C SER A 70 11.77 -13.82 7.98
N ASP A 71 11.92 -15.13 8.27
CA ASP A 71 11.51 -16.22 7.37
C ASP A 71 10.05 -16.11 6.91
N ARG A 72 9.21 -15.40 7.68
CA ARG A 72 7.82 -15.10 7.33
C ARG A 72 7.66 -14.17 6.13
N LEU A 73 8.76 -13.62 5.59
CA LEU A 73 8.78 -12.90 4.31
C LEU A 73 8.15 -13.72 3.18
N VAL A 74 8.28 -15.06 3.21
CA VAL A 74 7.65 -15.93 2.23
C VAL A 74 6.13 -15.75 2.17
N LEU A 75 5.48 -15.51 3.31
CA LEU A 75 4.04 -15.27 3.39
C LEU A 75 3.67 -13.93 2.74
N PHE A 76 4.46 -12.89 3.00
CA PHE A 76 4.30 -11.60 2.34
C PHE A 76 4.46 -11.71 0.82
N LEU A 77 5.46 -12.47 0.34
CA LEU A 77 5.68 -12.68 -1.09
C LEU A 77 4.51 -13.45 -1.73
N GLN A 78 3.88 -14.38 -1.01
CA GLN A 78 2.68 -15.08 -1.48
C GLN A 78 1.48 -14.12 -1.59
N ASP A 79 1.25 -13.28 -0.59
CA ASP A 79 0.19 -12.24 -0.66
C ASP A 79 0.45 -11.26 -1.81
N PHE A 80 1.70 -10.81 -1.93
CA PHE A 80 2.13 -9.89 -2.98
C PHE A 80 1.90 -10.49 -4.38
N ARG A 81 2.23 -11.78 -4.57
CA ARG A 81 1.93 -12.50 -5.80
C ARG A 81 0.43 -12.51 -6.09
N GLY A 82 -0.40 -12.82 -5.10
CA GLY A 82 -1.86 -12.82 -5.26
C GLY A 82 -2.42 -11.46 -5.68
N ILE A 83 -1.87 -10.37 -5.12
CA ILE A 83 -2.21 -8.99 -5.52
C ILE A 83 -1.85 -8.75 -6.99
N LEU A 84 -0.63 -9.11 -7.42
CA LEU A 84 -0.19 -8.90 -8.80
C LEU A 84 -1.03 -9.73 -9.80
N GLU A 85 -1.31 -10.99 -9.49
CA GLU A 85 -2.15 -11.84 -10.34
C GLU A 85 -3.59 -11.30 -10.44
N GLY A 86 -4.13 -10.74 -9.36
CA GLY A 86 -5.43 -10.07 -9.35
C GLY A 86 -5.45 -8.81 -10.21
N TYR A 87 -4.42 -7.98 -10.08
CA TYR A 87 -4.25 -6.76 -10.86
C TYR A 87 -4.13 -7.03 -12.37
N GLU A 88 -3.33 -8.03 -12.75
CA GLU A 88 -3.18 -8.41 -14.17
C GLU A 88 -4.50 -8.91 -14.77
N LYS A 89 -5.30 -9.68 -14.00
CA LYS A 89 -6.63 -10.11 -14.46
C LYS A 89 -7.61 -8.94 -14.62
N ALA A 90 -7.52 -7.92 -13.77
CA ALA A 90 -8.42 -6.76 -13.83
C ALA A 90 -8.14 -5.81 -15.00
N LYS A 91 -6.99 -5.96 -15.68
CA LYS A 91 -6.66 -5.22 -16.91
C LYS A 91 -7.27 -5.82 -18.18
N LEU A 92 -7.59 -7.11 -18.17
CA LEU A 92 -8.15 -7.85 -19.30
C LEU A 92 -9.67 -7.65 -19.39
#